data_AF-A0A357L7D0-F1
#
_entry.id   AF-A0A357L7D0-F1
#
_cell.length_a   1.000
_cell.length_b   1.000
_cell.length_c   1.000
_cell.angle_alpha   90.00
_cell.angle_beta   90.00
_cell.angle_gamma   90.00
#
_symmetry.space_group_name_H-M   'P 1'
#
loop_
_entity.id
_entity.type
_entity.pdbx_description
1 polymer ?
#
loop_
_entity_poly.entity_id
_entity_poly.type
_entity_poly.pdbx_seq_one_letter_code
_entity_poly.pdbx_strand_id
1 'polypeptide(L)'
;MEPGLLAAFLAAAISSAGLLSMAALGDWGRRNSPYFSAFAIGVLLVAILFHLAPEALSYSRDAINWVVAGFFAMVGVGMLLRLFTDNQRNLLGAAFGYASIIALGFHSFVDGLIYEATYHAELFTGTIATLGLLLHEFPEGVIAYFLARGAGLDRPTSILWAFVAASLTTVAGAYVATSYIERV
;
A
#
# COMPACT_ATOMS: atom_id res chain seq x y z
N MET A 1 0.41 -11.80 -19.78
CA MET A 1 0.58 -11.27 -18.42
C MET A 1 -0.53 -11.85 -17.59
N GLU A 2 -0.19 -12.42 -16.44
CA GLU A 2 -1.16 -12.87 -15.44
C GLU A 2 -2.12 -11.71 -15.08
N PRO A 3 -3.42 -11.98 -14.82
CA PRO A 3 -4.39 -10.95 -14.47
C PRO A 3 -3.99 -10.12 -13.24
N GLY A 4 -3.33 -10.72 -12.25
CA GLY A 4 -2.87 -10.01 -11.06
C GLY A 4 -1.72 -9.06 -11.35
N LEU A 5 -0.74 -9.46 -12.16
CA LEU A 5 0.29 -8.55 -12.65
C LEU A 5 -0.30 -7.36 -13.43
N LEU A 6 -1.32 -7.59 -14.27
CA LEU A 6 -2.04 -6.49 -14.96
C LEU A 6 -2.73 -5.55 -13.96
N ALA A 7 -3.38 -6.09 -12.94
CA ALA A 7 -4.00 -5.30 -11.88
C ALA A 7 -2.97 -4.46 -11.11
N ALA A 8 -1.79 -5.01 -10.84
CA ALA A 8 -0.70 -4.28 -10.18
C ALA A 8 -0.14 -3.13 -11.06
N PHE A 9 -0.04 -3.30 -12.37
CA PHE A 9 0.31 -2.21 -13.28
C PHE A 9 -0.76 -1.12 -13.32
N LEU A 10 -2.04 -1.50 -13.31
CA LEU A 10 -3.14 -0.54 -13.23
C LEU A 10 -3.12 0.22 -11.91
N ALA A 11 -2.91 -0.48 -10.79
CA ALA A 11 -2.75 0.08 -9.47
C ALA A 11 -1.61 1.09 -9.40
N ALA A 12 -0.43 0.70 -9.91
CA ALA A 12 0.72 1.58 -10.03
C ALA A 12 0.42 2.86 -10.84
N ALA A 13 -0.37 2.75 -11.92
CA ALA A 13 -0.80 3.91 -12.69
C ALA A 13 -1.76 4.81 -11.91
N ILE A 14 -2.69 4.24 -11.15
CA ILE A 14 -3.64 4.99 -10.30
C ILE A 14 -2.92 5.67 -9.13
N SER A 15 -2.02 4.99 -8.45
CA SER A 15 -1.18 5.54 -7.39
C SER A 15 -0.28 6.66 -7.93
N SER A 16 0.29 6.47 -9.13
CA SER A 16 1.01 7.52 -9.85
C SER A 16 0.11 8.72 -10.20
N ALA A 17 -1.14 8.50 -10.58
CA ALA A 17 -2.08 9.60 -10.78
C ALA A 17 -2.37 10.35 -9.47
N GLY A 18 -2.54 9.61 -8.36
CA GLY A 18 -2.69 10.16 -7.01
C GLY A 18 -1.51 11.05 -6.63
N LEU A 19 -0.28 10.54 -6.72
CA LEU A 19 0.91 11.31 -6.36
C LEU A 19 1.08 12.55 -7.27
N LEU A 20 0.90 12.41 -8.58
CA LEU A 20 1.09 13.51 -9.53
C LEU A 20 0.03 14.59 -9.37
N SER A 21 -1.22 14.20 -9.06
CA SER A 21 -2.28 15.15 -8.76
C SER A 21 -1.92 16.03 -7.55
N MET A 22 -1.32 15.46 -6.50
CA MET A 22 -0.93 16.21 -5.31
C MET A 22 0.33 17.04 -5.54
N ALA A 23 1.27 16.51 -6.32
CA ALA A 23 2.43 17.27 -6.76
C ALA A 23 2.02 18.51 -7.58
N ALA A 24 0.88 18.47 -8.29
CA ALA A 24 0.33 19.60 -9.04
C ALA A 24 -0.56 20.54 -8.19
N LEU A 25 -1.40 20.00 -7.30
CA LEU A 25 -2.41 20.75 -6.54
C LEU A 25 -1.87 21.40 -5.24
N GLY A 26 -0.66 21.05 -4.81
CA GLY A 26 0.03 21.72 -3.70
C GLY A 26 -0.76 21.71 -2.38
N ASP A 27 -1.10 22.90 -1.88
CA ASP A 27 -1.75 23.07 -0.57
C ASP A 27 -3.16 22.48 -0.50
N TRP A 28 -3.90 22.48 -1.62
CA TRP A 28 -5.23 21.87 -1.65
C TRP A 28 -5.13 20.37 -1.36
N GLY A 29 -4.17 19.70 -1.98
CA GLY A 29 -3.92 18.28 -1.72
C GLY A 29 -3.58 18.00 -0.26
N ARG A 30 -2.73 18.86 0.33
CA ARG A 30 -2.29 18.71 1.73
C ARG A 30 -3.47 18.83 2.70
N ARG A 31 -4.36 19.79 2.47
CA ARG A 31 -5.53 20.02 3.33
C ARG A 31 -6.55 18.88 3.24
N ASN A 32 -6.63 18.22 2.09
CA ASN A 32 -7.60 17.16 1.85
C ASN A 32 -7.04 15.74 2.07
N SER A 33 -5.73 15.57 2.31
CA SER A 33 -5.12 14.25 2.52
C SER A 33 -5.78 13.42 3.63
N PRO A 34 -6.27 13.98 4.76
CA PRO A 34 -6.97 13.17 5.77
C PRO A 34 -8.27 12.55 5.25
N TYR A 35 -8.99 13.22 4.33
CA TYR A 35 -10.21 12.66 3.73
C TYR A 35 -9.89 11.51 2.79
N PHE A 36 -8.82 11.63 2.00
CA PHE A 36 -8.32 10.53 1.16
C PHE A 36 -7.91 9.33 2.03
N SER A 37 -7.20 9.55 3.14
CA SER A 37 -6.86 8.48 4.09
C SER A 37 -8.09 7.82 4.69
N ALA A 38 -9.09 8.60 5.14
CA ALA A 38 -10.32 8.05 5.71
C ALA A 38 -11.10 7.21 4.69
N PHE A 39 -11.16 7.67 3.43
CA PHE A 39 -11.78 6.92 2.33
C PHE A 39 -11.06 5.58 2.07
N ALA A 40 -9.72 5.60 1.96
CA ALA A 40 -8.91 4.40 1.79
C ALA A 40 -9.13 3.37 2.90
N ILE A 41 -9.04 3.82 4.16
CA ILE A 41 -9.25 2.96 5.34
C ILE A 41 -10.66 2.34 5.30
N GLY A 42 -11.68 3.14 4.97
CA GLY A 42 -13.06 2.66 4.90
C GLY A 42 -13.27 1.58 3.83
N VAL A 43 -12.80 1.80 2.61
CA VAL A 43 -12.94 0.84 1.50
C VAL A 43 -12.18 -0.45 1.78
N LEU A 44 -10.94 -0.36 2.27
CA LEU A 44 -10.13 -1.53 2.63
C LEU A 44 -10.75 -2.34 3.77
N LEU A 45 -11.25 -1.67 4.81
CA LEU A 45 -11.86 -2.37 5.95
C LEU A 45 -13.08 -3.18 5.50
N VAL A 46 -13.91 -2.63 4.60
CA VAL A 46 -15.04 -3.36 4.03
C VAL A 46 -14.57 -4.54 3.19
N ALA A 47 -13.61 -4.34 2.29
CA ALA A 47 -13.07 -5.42 1.44
C ALA A 47 -12.48 -6.58 2.27
N ILE A 48 -11.75 -6.26 3.34
CA ILE A 48 -11.13 -7.26 4.22
C ILE A 48 -12.21 -8.02 5.00
N LEU A 49 -13.10 -7.31 5.71
CA LEU A 49 -14.06 -7.94 6.63
C LEU A 49 -15.14 -8.75 5.91
N PHE A 50 -15.63 -8.26 4.77
CA PHE A 50 -16.77 -8.88 4.08
C PHE A 50 -16.37 -9.81 2.94
N HIS A 51 -15.12 -9.80 2.50
CA HIS A 51 -14.69 -10.63 1.39
C HIS A 51 -13.38 -11.39 1.68
N LEU A 52 -12.24 -10.72 1.82
CA LEU A 52 -10.93 -11.40 1.90
C LEU A 52 -10.81 -12.32 3.12
N ALA A 53 -11.25 -11.88 4.31
CA ALA A 53 -11.15 -12.69 5.52
C ALA A 53 -12.11 -13.91 5.50
N PRO A 54 -13.40 -13.78 5.17
CA PRO A 54 -14.29 -14.93 4.97
C PRO A 54 -13.76 -15.92 3.93
N GLU A 55 -13.27 -15.41 2.81
CA GLU A 55 -12.75 -16.21 1.70
C GLU A 55 -11.51 -17.02 2.14
N ALA A 56 -10.54 -16.38 2.81
CA ALA A 56 -9.35 -17.08 3.32
C ALA A 56 -9.70 -18.19 4.33
N LEU A 57 -10.68 -17.95 5.21
CA LEU A 57 -11.16 -18.95 6.18
C LEU A 57 -11.88 -20.13 5.52
N SER A 58 -12.42 -19.94 4.32
CA SER A 58 -13.03 -21.02 3.53
C SER A 58 -11.99 -22.02 2.99
N TYR A 59 -10.77 -21.54 2.69
CA TYR A 59 -9.66 -22.38 2.22
C TYR A 59 -8.94 -23.12 3.35
N SER A 60 -8.75 -22.48 4.51
CA SER A 60 -8.05 -23.11 5.63
C SER A 60 -8.48 -22.54 6.98
N ARG A 61 -8.64 -23.44 7.96
CA ARG A 61 -8.84 -23.05 9.37
C ARG A 61 -7.63 -22.31 9.94
N ASP A 62 -6.44 -22.54 9.39
CA ASP A 62 -5.22 -21.84 9.82
C ASP A 62 -5.15 -20.40 9.29
N ALA A 63 -6.03 -20.00 8.36
CA ALA A 63 -6.04 -18.64 7.82
C ALA A 63 -6.20 -17.58 8.91
N ILE A 64 -6.95 -17.87 9.99
CA ILE A 64 -7.09 -16.93 11.11
C ILE A 64 -5.74 -16.64 11.79
N ASN A 65 -4.87 -17.64 11.89
CA ASN A 65 -3.54 -17.48 12.48
C ASN A 65 -2.68 -16.57 11.60
N TRP A 66 -2.78 -16.72 10.28
CA TRP A 66 -2.09 -15.86 9.31
C TRP A 66 -2.61 -14.42 9.32
N VAL A 67 -3.93 -14.21 9.41
CA VAL A 67 -4.53 -12.88 9.53
C VAL A 67 -4.06 -12.18 10.81
N VAL A 68 -4.10 -12.88 11.94
CA VAL A 68 -3.64 -12.35 13.23
C VAL A 68 -2.14 -12.06 13.20
N ALA A 69 -1.34 -12.98 12.66
CA ALA A 69 0.11 -12.79 12.52
C ALA A 69 0.44 -11.59 11.63
N GLY A 70 -0.23 -11.43 10.49
CA GLY A 70 -0.05 -10.30 9.58
C GLY A 70 -0.43 -8.97 10.24
N PHE A 71 -1.56 -8.92 10.95
CA PHE A 71 -1.98 -7.73 11.70
C PHE A 71 -0.94 -7.32 12.74
N PHE A 72 -0.50 -8.25 13.60
CA PHE A 72 0.50 -7.94 14.62
C PHE A 72 1.88 -7.67 14.04
N ALA A 73 2.27 -8.30 12.93
CA ALA A 73 3.50 -7.97 12.22
C ALA A 73 3.47 -6.50 11.76
N MET A 74 2.36 -6.05 11.17
CA MET A 74 2.25 -4.67 10.70
C MET A 74 2.12 -3.64 11.82
N VAL A 75 1.46 -4.00 12.93
CA VAL A 75 1.51 -3.22 14.18
C VAL A 75 2.95 -3.14 14.69
N GLY A 76 3.69 -4.25 14.67
CA GLY A 76 5.10 -4.32 15.05
C GLY A 76 5.98 -3.40 14.20
N VAL A 77 5.78 -3.40 12.87
CA VAL A 77 6.42 -2.43 11.97
C VAL A 77 6.11 -1.00 12.42
N GLY A 78 4.83 -0.67 12.65
CA GLY A 78 4.44 0.66 13.14
C GLY A 78 5.07 1.06 14.48
N MET A 79 5.17 0.12 15.42
CA MET A 79 5.80 0.34 16.73
C MET A 79 7.33 0.51 16.61
N LEU A 80 8.00 -0.30 15.80
CA LEU A 80 9.44 -0.17 15.55
C LEU A 80 9.77 1.20 14.96
N LEU A 81 9.01 1.65 13.95
CA LEU A 81 9.21 2.98 13.36
C LEU A 81 9.08 4.08 14.41
N ARG A 82 8.11 3.98 15.33
CA ARG A 82 7.98 4.93 16.46
C ARG A 82 9.18 4.90 17.39
N LEU A 83 9.62 3.71 17.81
CA LEU A 83 10.77 3.56 18.72
C LEU A 83 12.05 4.17 18.13
N PHE A 84 12.29 3.99 16.83
CA PHE A 84 13.47 4.54 16.16
C PHE A 84 13.37 6.06 15.88
N THR A 85 12.18 6.66 15.99
CA THR A 85 11.95 8.08 15.66
C THR A 85 11.70 8.98 16.87
N ASP A 86 11.38 8.44 18.06
CA ASP A 86 10.96 9.23 19.24
C ASP A 86 12.10 10.00 19.95
N ASN A 87 13.38 9.74 19.63
CA ASN A 87 14.52 10.23 20.42
C ASN A 87 15.24 11.50 19.89
N GLN A 88 14.70 12.22 18.90
CA GLN A 88 15.46 13.28 18.18
C GLN A 88 14.63 14.54 17.84
N ARG A 89 14.30 15.38 18.84
CA ARG A 89 13.30 16.50 18.77
C ARG A 89 13.42 17.53 17.63
N ASN A 90 14.57 17.70 16.97
CA ASN A 90 14.74 18.61 15.81
C ASN A 90 14.92 17.88 14.45
N LEU A 91 15.11 16.55 14.46
CA LEU A 91 15.19 15.68 13.27
C LEU A 91 13.91 14.82 13.08
N LEU A 92 12.90 14.99 13.95
CA LEU A 92 11.69 14.17 14.07
C LEU A 92 10.89 14.05 12.76
N GLY A 93 10.64 15.16 12.06
CA GLY A 93 9.82 15.15 10.84
C GLY A 93 10.49 14.39 9.69
N ALA A 94 11.80 14.57 9.54
CA ALA A 94 12.60 13.90 8.53
C ALA A 94 12.65 12.39 8.77
N ALA A 95 13.10 11.97 9.96
CA ALA A 95 13.23 10.55 10.31
C ALA A 95 11.89 9.82 10.23
N PHE A 96 10.81 10.43 10.74
CA PHE A 96 9.45 9.89 10.63
C PHE A 96 8.99 9.78 9.17
N GLY A 97 9.24 10.79 8.34
CA GLY A 97 8.87 10.76 6.93
C GLY A 97 9.58 9.65 6.15
N TYR A 98 10.90 9.48 6.33
CA TYR A 98 11.65 8.38 5.71
C TYR A 98 11.18 7.01 6.19
N ALA A 99 11.04 6.83 7.50
CA ALA A 99 10.54 5.61 8.11
C ALA A 99 9.15 5.24 7.55
N SER A 100 8.26 6.24 7.44
CA SER A 100 6.89 6.04 6.93
C SER A 100 6.85 5.68 5.45
N ILE A 101 7.73 6.25 4.62
CA ILE A 101 7.84 5.88 3.19
C ILE A 101 8.34 4.46 3.01
N ILE A 102 9.32 4.04 3.80
CA ILE A 102 9.83 2.66 3.74
C ILE A 102 8.72 1.68 4.13
N ALA A 103 7.97 2.00 5.18
CA ALA A 103 6.83 1.19 5.62
C ALA A 103 5.70 1.15 4.59
N LEU A 104 5.42 2.27 3.93
CA LEU A 104 4.49 2.34 2.81
C LEU A 104 4.99 1.49 1.65
N GLY A 105 6.28 1.55 1.31
CA GLY A 105 6.92 0.67 0.31
C GLY A 105 6.70 -0.81 0.56
N PHE A 106 6.82 -1.24 1.82
CA PHE A 106 6.53 -2.62 2.21
C PHE A 106 5.03 -2.94 2.12
N HIS A 107 4.15 -2.00 2.49
CA HIS A 107 2.71 -2.16 2.36
C HIS A 107 2.29 -2.38 0.90
N SER A 108 2.68 -1.50 -0.01
CA SER A 108 2.30 -1.62 -1.43
C SER A 108 2.92 -2.86 -2.08
N PHE A 109 4.10 -3.29 -1.63
CA PHE A 109 4.65 -4.59 -2.02
C PHE A 109 3.71 -5.75 -1.66
N VAL A 110 3.15 -5.74 -0.44
CA VAL A 110 2.17 -6.75 0.00
C VAL A 110 0.88 -6.65 -0.82
N ASP A 111 0.42 -5.45 -1.17
CA ASP A 111 -0.73 -5.29 -2.07
C ASP A 111 -0.48 -5.94 -3.44
N GLY A 112 0.73 -5.77 -3.97
CA GLY A 112 1.23 -6.51 -5.14
C GLY A 112 1.06 -8.03 -5.02
N LEU A 113 1.51 -8.60 -3.89
CA LEU A 113 1.34 -10.04 -3.61
C LEU A 113 -0.14 -10.44 -3.58
N ILE A 114 -1.01 -9.59 -3.01
CA ILE A 114 -2.45 -9.85 -2.88
C ILE A 114 -3.13 -9.86 -4.25
N TYR A 115 -2.82 -8.92 -5.14
CA TYR A 115 -3.38 -8.92 -6.51
C TYR A 115 -3.14 -10.27 -7.17
N GLU A 116 -1.89 -10.75 -7.20
CA GLU A 116 -1.57 -12.01 -7.84
C GLU A 116 -2.19 -13.22 -7.13
N ALA A 117 -2.06 -13.31 -5.80
CA ALA A 117 -2.57 -14.44 -5.05
C ALA A 117 -4.10 -14.60 -5.18
N THR A 118 -4.83 -13.48 -5.23
CA THR A 118 -6.30 -13.50 -5.33
C THR A 118 -6.79 -13.89 -6.72
N TYR A 119 -6.14 -13.42 -7.81
CA TYR A 119 -6.46 -13.88 -9.17
C TYR A 119 -6.05 -15.33 -9.41
N HIS A 120 -4.96 -15.78 -8.80
CA HIS A 120 -4.56 -17.19 -8.86
C HIS A 120 -5.57 -18.10 -8.14
N ALA A 121 -6.18 -17.63 -7.04
CA ALA A 121 -7.23 -18.37 -6.34
C ALA A 121 -8.53 -18.44 -7.16
N GLU A 122 -9.08 -17.29 -7.54
CA GLU A 122 -10.28 -17.22 -8.39
C GLU A 122 -10.41 -15.85 -9.07
N LEU A 123 -10.88 -15.83 -10.32
CA LEU A 123 -11.15 -14.59 -11.06
C LEU A 123 -12.09 -13.63 -10.32
N PHE A 124 -13.16 -14.14 -9.69
CA PHE A 124 -14.11 -13.30 -8.95
C PHE A 124 -13.44 -12.63 -7.75
N THR A 125 -12.77 -13.41 -6.91
CA THR A 125 -12.02 -12.92 -5.74
C THR A 125 -10.94 -11.93 -6.16
N GLY A 126 -10.16 -12.23 -7.20
CA GLY A 126 -9.17 -11.30 -7.77
C GLY A 126 -9.79 -9.99 -8.24
N THR A 127 -10.96 -10.03 -8.87
CA THR A 127 -11.67 -8.82 -9.34
C THR A 127 -12.17 -7.96 -8.17
N ILE A 128 -12.80 -8.57 -7.16
CA ILE A 128 -13.30 -7.85 -5.99
C ILE A 128 -12.15 -7.27 -5.16
N ALA A 129 -11.08 -8.04 -4.94
CA ALA A 129 -9.86 -7.56 -4.32
C ALA A 129 -9.31 -6.37 -5.10
N THR A 130 -9.18 -6.51 -6.42
CA THR A 130 -8.68 -5.44 -7.28
C THR A 130 -9.50 -4.16 -7.17
N LEU A 131 -10.83 -4.24 -7.17
CA LEU A 131 -11.67 -3.05 -7.05
C LEU A 131 -11.49 -2.35 -5.69
N GLY A 132 -11.44 -3.12 -4.60
CA GLY A 132 -11.15 -2.57 -3.26
C GLY A 132 -9.73 -1.99 -3.16
N LEU A 133 -8.78 -2.65 -3.82
CA LEU A 133 -7.39 -2.23 -3.80
C LEU A 133 -7.15 -0.96 -4.65
N LEU A 134 -7.56 -0.95 -5.91
CA LEU A 134 -7.43 0.20 -6.83
C LEU A 134 -8.02 1.50 -6.25
N LEU A 135 -9.10 1.42 -5.48
CA LEU A 135 -9.71 2.60 -4.88
C LEU A 135 -8.86 3.24 -3.78
N HIS A 136 -8.03 2.49 -3.07
CA HIS A 136 -7.14 3.06 -2.05
C HIS A 136 -5.75 3.43 -2.58
N GLU A 137 -5.35 2.89 -3.74
CA GLU A 137 -4.07 3.21 -4.40
C GLU A 137 -3.96 4.71 -4.74
N PHE A 138 -5.06 5.35 -5.15
CA PHE A 138 -5.04 6.80 -5.40
C PHE A 138 -4.76 7.59 -4.11
N PRO A 139 -5.54 7.44 -3.02
CA PRO A 139 -5.18 7.97 -1.71
C PRO A 139 -3.78 7.64 -1.23
N GLU A 140 -3.28 6.45 -1.52
CA GLU A 140 -1.95 6.03 -1.11
C GLU A 140 -0.87 6.85 -1.82
N GLY A 141 -0.97 7.03 -3.13
CA GLY A 141 -0.09 7.93 -3.88
C GLY A 141 -0.13 9.37 -3.35
N VAL A 142 -1.31 9.85 -2.92
CA VAL A 142 -1.48 11.15 -2.26
C VAL A 142 -0.66 11.21 -0.96
N ILE A 143 -0.81 10.21 -0.10
CA ILE A 143 -0.16 10.15 1.22
C ILE A 143 1.36 10.00 1.05
N ALA A 144 1.81 9.14 0.15
CA ALA A 144 3.22 8.88 -0.12
C ALA A 144 3.97 10.16 -0.49
N TYR A 145 3.39 11.00 -1.36
CA TYR A 145 3.97 12.30 -1.69
C TYR A 145 4.08 13.21 -0.46
N PHE A 146 3.05 13.30 0.37
CA PHE A 146 3.09 14.17 1.56
C PHE A 146 4.02 13.66 2.66
N LEU A 147 4.17 12.35 2.81
CA LEU A 147 5.19 11.77 3.69
C LEU A 147 6.60 12.16 3.22
N ALA A 148 6.84 12.15 1.91
CA ALA A 148 8.13 12.52 1.32
C ALA A 148 8.44 14.01 1.50
N ARG A 149 7.44 14.86 1.24
CA ARG A 149 7.52 16.30 1.52
C ARG A 149 7.70 16.57 3.02
N GLY A 150 7.03 15.80 3.88
CA GLY A 150 7.15 15.87 5.34
C GLY A 150 8.54 15.46 5.82
N ALA A 151 9.23 14.60 5.07
CA ALA A 151 10.61 14.19 5.33
C ALA A 151 11.65 15.30 5.03
N GLY A 152 11.22 16.44 4.47
CA GLY A 152 12.11 17.54 4.06
C GLY A 152 12.74 17.38 2.68
N LEU A 153 12.35 16.35 1.91
CA LEU A 153 12.81 16.16 0.54
C LEU A 153 12.34 17.31 -0.37
N ASP A 154 13.07 17.59 -1.44
CA ASP A 154 12.62 18.52 -2.49
C ASP A 154 11.53 17.89 -3.38
N ARG A 155 10.93 18.67 -4.28
CA ARG A 155 9.75 18.22 -5.04
C ARG A 155 10.07 17.05 -5.98
N PRO A 156 11.15 17.08 -6.79
CA PRO A 156 11.53 15.96 -7.64
C PRO A 156 11.82 14.69 -6.84
N THR A 157 12.58 14.80 -5.75
CA THR A 157 12.93 13.63 -4.92
C THR A 157 11.69 13.06 -4.23
N SER A 158 10.75 13.92 -3.82
CA SER A 158 9.48 13.46 -3.24
C SER A 158 8.61 12.69 -4.22
N ILE A 159 8.55 13.14 -5.48
CA ILE A 159 7.83 12.41 -6.55
C ILE A 159 8.49 11.05 -6.78
N LEU A 160 9.82 11.01 -6.87
CA LEU A 160 10.56 9.76 -7.09
C LEU A 160 10.33 8.75 -5.97
N TRP A 161 10.52 9.15 -4.70
CA TRP A 161 10.34 8.22 -3.59
C TRP A 161 8.90 7.80 -3.38
N ALA A 162 7.92 8.69 -3.63
CA ALA A 162 6.52 8.31 -3.61
C ALA A 162 6.18 7.30 -4.72
N PHE A 163 6.69 7.50 -5.94
CA PHE A 163 6.51 6.57 -7.05
C PHE A 163 7.15 5.20 -6.76
N VAL A 164 8.39 5.20 -6.26
CA VAL A 164 9.07 3.95 -5.90
C VAL A 164 8.29 3.21 -4.82
N ALA A 165 7.88 3.91 -3.76
CA ALA A 165 7.23 3.29 -2.62
C ALA A 165 5.77 2.89 -2.87
N ALA A 166 4.99 3.64 -3.64
CA ALA A 166 3.55 3.39 -3.79
C ALA A 166 3.17 2.75 -5.13
N SER A 167 4.11 2.60 -6.07
CA SER A 167 3.80 2.10 -7.43
C SER A 167 4.77 1.02 -7.87
N LEU A 168 6.08 1.26 -7.76
CA LEU A 168 7.09 0.29 -8.22
C LEU A 168 7.13 -0.96 -7.34
N THR A 169 7.02 -0.79 -6.02
CA THR A 169 6.92 -1.89 -5.05
C THR A 169 5.67 -2.74 -5.26
N THR A 170 4.52 -2.16 -5.62
CA THR A 170 3.29 -2.90 -5.97
C THR A 170 3.52 -3.83 -7.15
N VAL A 171 4.11 -3.34 -8.23
CA VAL A 171 4.47 -4.16 -9.39
C VAL A 171 5.51 -5.21 -9.01
N ALA A 172 6.51 -4.86 -8.20
CA ALA A 172 7.52 -5.79 -7.74
C ALA A 172 6.92 -6.93 -6.89
N GLY A 173 5.95 -6.63 -6.04
CA GLY A 173 5.20 -7.61 -5.26
C GLY A 173 4.49 -8.61 -6.16
N ALA A 174 3.67 -8.10 -7.10
CA ALA A 174 2.96 -8.98 -8.03
C ALA A 174 3.93 -9.85 -8.84
N TYR A 175 5.02 -9.28 -9.37
CA TYR A 175 6.02 -10.03 -10.10
C TYR A 175 6.68 -11.16 -9.26
N VAL A 176 7.01 -10.87 -8.00
CA VAL A 176 7.56 -11.87 -7.08
C VAL A 176 6.55 -12.99 -6.84
N ALA A 177 5.28 -12.66 -6.61
CA ALA A 177 4.21 -13.65 -6.45
C ALA A 177 4.04 -14.51 -7.70
N THR A 178 3.97 -13.91 -8.90
CA THR A 178 3.88 -14.64 -10.17
C THR A 178 5.03 -15.64 -10.28
N SER A 179 6.26 -15.17 -10.06
CA SER A 179 7.46 -16.00 -10.20
C SER A 179 7.55 -17.15 -9.19
N TYR A 180 6.91 -17.00 -8.03
CA TYR A 180 6.85 -18.02 -7.00
C TYR A 180 5.74 -19.05 -7.31
N ILE A 181 4.56 -18.57 -7.68
CA ILE A 181 3.40 -19.40 -8.00
C ILE A 181 3.69 -20.27 -9.23
N GLU A 182 4.33 -19.76 -10.28
CA GLU A 182 4.71 -20.54 -11.46
C GLU A 182 5.69 -21.71 -11.17
N ARG A 183 6.34 -21.72 -10.00
CA ARG A 183 7.33 -22.74 -9.63
C ARG A 183 6.77 -23.87 -8.77
N VAL A 184 5.55 -23.75 -8.27
CA VAL A 184 4.90 -24.71 -7.34
C VAL A 184 3.81 -25.46 -8.08
#